data_AF-A0A7K8SKL7-F1
#
_entry.id   AF-A0A7K8SKL7-F1
#
_cell.length_a   1.000
_cell.length_b   1.000
_cell.length_c   1.000
_cell.angle_alpha   90.00
_cell.angle_beta   90.00
_cell.angle_gamma   90.00
#
_symmetry.space_group_name_H-M   'P 1'
#
loop_
_entity.id
_entity.type
_entity.pdbx_description
1 polymer ?
#
loop_
_entity_poly.entity_id
_entity_poly.type
_entity_poly.pdbx_seq_one_letter_code
_entity_poly.pdbx_strand_id
1 'polypeptide(L)'
;QAELGKPQRNCYTLPGFDFSYGLYIQRTDGGVREAIGHWNTAKPSTPVQKVMPRDFITMNRGALKAGCTTAREYNLYYKAKDIRCKDEKRSQLKRGPPKLPADMTFGIRARPCTPFFDLLQHKYKELWMEHQRSLTVIQREEKKKVIIRIEVRENRTTFLRTHPPPAKEESFWHLPHLEKV
;
A
#
# COMPACT_ATOMS: atom_id res chain seq x y z
N GLN A 1 21.99 31.64 -48.43
CA GLN A 1 23.45 31.40 -48.42
C GLN A 1 23.95 31.73 -47.01
N ALA A 2 24.71 30.84 -46.37
CA ALA A 2 25.20 31.08 -45.01
C ALA A 2 26.31 32.14 -45.06
N GLU A 3 26.14 33.24 -44.31
CA GLU A 3 27.15 34.30 -44.19
C GLU A 3 28.25 33.85 -43.22
N LEU A 4 29.50 33.84 -43.68
CA LEU A 4 30.64 33.43 -42.87
C LEU A 4 30.81 34.38 -41.67
N GLY A 5 30.92 33.82 -40.46
CA GLY A 5 31.13 34.59 -39.22
C GLY A 5 29.87 35.15 -38.56
N LYS A 6 28.67 34.89 -39.10
CA LYS A 6 27.40 35.26 -38.45
C LYS A 6 26.62 34.03 -37.99
N PRO A 7 25.92 34.12 -36.84
CA PRO A 7 25.03 33.05 -36.42
C PRO A 7 23.87 32.91 -37.40
N GLN A 8 23.29 31.70 -37.45
CA GLN A 8 22.14 31.41 -38.30
C GLN A 8 20.99 32.37 -37.95
N ARG A 9 20.43 33.02 -38.97
CA ARG A 9 19.31 33.96 -38.79
C ARG A 9 18.09 33.17 -38.33
N ASN A 10 17.58 33.50 -37.14
CA ASN A 10 16.34 32.95 -36.62
C ASN A 10 15.20 33.92 -36.94
N CYS A 11 14.10 33.44 -37.55
CA CYS A 11 13.04 34.30 -38.12
C CYS A 11 12.06 34.89 -37.08
N TYR A 12 12.52 35.12 -35.85
CA TYR A 12 11.70 35.70 -34.79
C TYR A 12 11.92 37.21 -34.70
N THR A 13 10.85 37.97 -34.52
CA THR A 13 10.93 39.40 -34.20
C THR A 13 11.46 39.54 -32.78
N LEU A 14 12.75 39.86 -32.68
CA LEU A 14 13.39 40.10 -31.39
C LEU A 14 12.99 41.48 -30.84
N PRO A 15 12.87 41.62 -29.51
CA PRO A 15 12.82 42.91 -28.84
C PRO A 15 13.97 43.83 -29.28
N GLY A 16 13.73 45.15 -29.27
CA GLY A 16 14.71 46.16 -29.68
C GLY A 16 15.98 46.19 -28.82
N PHE A 17 16.93 47.05 -29.20
CA PHE A 17 18.26 47.12 -28.56
C PHE A 17 18.24 47.45 -27.06
N ASP A 18 17.17 48.11 -26.58
CA ASP A 18 17.03 48.47 -25.16
C ASP A 18 16.56 47.30 -24.28
N PHE A 19 16.22 46.15 -24.89
CA PHE A 19 15.77 44.98 -24.14
C PHE A 19 16.95 44.15 -23.63
N SER A 20 17.04 44.02 -22.31
CA SER A 20 17.99 43.14 -21.65
C SER A 20 17.42 41.73 -21.53
N TYR A 21 18.04 40.77 -22.21
CA TYR A 21 17.67 39.36 -22.07
C TYR A 21 18.10 38.81 -20.70
N GLY A 22 17.27 37.92 -20.14
CA GLY A 22 17.52 37.27 -18.85
C GLY A 22 16.51 37.67 -17.79
N LEU A 23 16.64 37.05 -16.60
CA LEU A 23 15.81 37.37 -15.45
C LEU A 23 16.42 38.53 -14.68
N TYR A 24 15.76 39.69 -14.72
CA TYR A 24 16.11 40.81 -13.85
C TYR A 24 15.59 40.54 -12.43
N ILE A 25 16.50 40.35 -11.48
CA ILE A 25 16.16 40.23 -10.06
C ILE A 25 16.24 41.64 -9.46
N GLN A 26 15.08 42.26 -9.30
CA GLN A 26 14.99 43.56 -8.64
C GLN A 26 15.39 43.42 -7.16
N ARG A 27 16.56 43.93 -6.81
CA ARG A 27 17.03 44.02 -5.43
C ARG A 27 16.32 45.18 -4.74
N THR A 28 15.48 44.86 -3.75
CA THR A 28 14.81 45.85 -2.91
C THR A 28 15.43 45.74 -1.53
N ASP A 29 16.75 45.92 -1.47
CA ASP A 29 17.54 45.46 -0.33
C ASP A 29 17.74 46.59 0.69
N GLY A 30 17.28 47.81 0.42
CA GLY A 30 17.31 48.93 1.37
C GLY A 30 18.70 49.41 1.83
N GLY A 31 19.74 48.70 1.42
CA GLY A 31 21.09 48.83 1.94
C GLY A 31 21.25 48.31 3.37
N VAL A 32 22.43 48.54 3.93
CA VAL A 32 22.84 48.06 5.26
C VAL A 32 21.94 48.60 6.38
N ARG A 33 21.47 49.85 6.25
CA ARG A 33 20.61 50.50 7.25
C ARG A 33 19.28 49.76 7.41
N GLU A 34 18.66 49.32 6.33
CA GLU A 34 17.38 48.60 6.38
C GLU A 34 17.58 47.19 6.96
N ALA A 35 18.69 46.53 6.63
CA ALA A 35 19.04 45.20 7.14
C ALA A 35 19.29 45.18 8.66
N ILE A 36 19.91 46.22 9.23
CA ILE A 36 20.20 46.29 10.68
C ILE A 36 18.99 46.85 11.44
N GLY A 37 18.28 47.81 10.87
CA GLY A 37 17.25 48.58 11.57
C GLY A 37 15.87 47.92 11.67
N HIS A 38 15.59 46.88 10.87
CA HIS A 38 14.25 46.30 10.79
C HIS A 38 14.27 44.77 10.86
N TRP A 39 13.51 44.21 11.79
CA TRP A 39 13.25 42.77 11.83
C TRP A 39 12.17 42.43 10.79
N ASN A 40 12.61 42.01 9.61
CA ASN A 40 11.70 41.57 8.54
C ASN A 40 11.04 40.24 8.92
N THR A 41 9.85 40.32 9.52
CA THR A 41 9.01 39.14 9.71
C THR A 41 8.44 38.76 8.36
N ALA A 42 8.73 37.55 7.89
CA ALA A 42 8.17 37.04 6.66
C ALA A 42 6.64 37.13 6.74
N LYS A 43 6.04 38.04 5.96
CA LYS A 43 4.58 38.11 5.86
C LYS A 43 4.13 36.77 5.28
N PRO A 44 3.16 36.08 5.90
CA PRO A 44 2.65 34.85 5.34
C PRO A 44 2.18 35.15 3.92
N SER A 45 2.84 34.52 2.95
CA SER A 45 2.44 34.63 1.56
C SER A 45 0.96 34.28 1.48
N THR A 46 0.16 35.16 0.87
CA THR A 46 -1.25 34.86 0.62
C THR A 46 -1.28 33.50 -0.07
N PRO A 47 -2.05 32.53 0.44
CA PRO A 47 -2.01 31.19 -0.13
C PRO A 47 -2.47 31.30 -1.57
N VAL A 48 -1.53 31.21 -2.51
CA VAL A 48 -1.83 31.00 -3.92
C VAL A 48 -2.77 29.80 -3.92
N GLN A 49 -4.00 30.02 -4.38
CA GLN A 49 -5.00 28.96 -4.46
C GLN A 49 -4.43 27.92 -5.40
N LYS A 50 -3.78 26.90 -4.83
CA LYS A 50 -3.26 25.78 -5.60
C LYS A 50 -4.49 25.11 -6.19
N VAL A 51 -4.67 25.27 -7.49
CA VAL A 51 -5.71 24.55 -8.23
C VAL A 51 -5.38 23.07 -8.10
N MET A 52 -6.16 22.37 -7.27
CA MET A 52 -5.97 20.94 -7.07
C MET A 52 -6.22 20.21 -8.40
N PRO A 53 -5.49 19.13 -8.68
CA PRO A 53 -5.74 18.31 -9.86
C PRO A 53 -7.17 17.74 -9.81
N ARG A 54 -7.76 17.49 -10.98
CA ARG A 54 -9.08 16.86 -11.10
C ARG A 54 -9.02 15.40 -10.69
N ASP A 55 -10.07 14.94 -10.02
CA ASP A 55 -10.24 13.54 -9.68
C ASP A 55 -11.05 12.83 -10.77
N PHE A 56 -10.35 12.35 -11.80
CA PHE A 56 -10.97 11.70 -12.94
C PHE A 56 -11.70 10.41 -12.55
N ILE A 57 -11.27 9.70 -11.51
CA ILE A 57 -11.87 8.42 -11.12
C ILE A 57 -13.28 8.65 -10.57
N THR A 58 -13.43 9.62 -9.66
CA THR A 58 -14.73 9.96 -9.09
C THR A 58 -15.64 10.62 -10.12
N MET A 59 -15.10 11.50 -10.97
CA MET A 59 -15.85 12.13 -12.06
C MET A 59 -16.37 11.10 -13.07
N ASN A 60 -15.54 10.15 -13.51
CA ASN A 60 -15.93 9.12 -14.48
C ASN A 60 -16.99 8.18 -13.90
N ARG A 61 -16.83 7.78 -12.63
CA ARG A 61 -17.83 6.97 -11.93
C ARG A 61 -19.17 7.72 -11.79
N GLY A 62 -19.13 9.03 -11.54
CA GLY A 62 -20.32 9.87 -11.48
C GLY A 62 -21.00 10.05 -12.84
N ALA A 63 -20.21 10.23 -13.91
CA ALA A 63 -20.70 10.34 -15.28
C ALA A 63 -21.38 9.04 -15.73
N LEU A 64 -20.77 7.88 -15.44
CA LEU A 64 -21.39 6.57 -15.69
C LEU A 64 -22.74 6.42 -14.96
N LYS A 65 -22.81 6.82 -13.70
CA LYS A 65 -24.07 6.81 -12.92
C LYS A 65 -25.12 7.77 -13.48
N ALA A 66 -24.69 8.87 -14.09
CA ALA A 66 -25.57 9.83 -14.75
C ALA A 66 -25.99 9.40 -16.17
N GLY A 67 -25.53 8.23 -16.64
CA GLY A 67 -25.88 7.72 -17.96
C GLY A 67 -25.10 8.35 -19.11
N CYS A 68 -23.96 9.00 -18.86
CA CYS A 68 -23.10 9.50 -19.92
C CYS A 68 -22.47 8.31 -20.67
N THR A 69 -22.73 8.23 -21.98
CA THR A 69 -22.23 7.18 -22.87
C THR A 69 -21.25 7.73 -23.90
N THR A 70 -21.43 8.98 -24.33
CA THR A 70 -20.63 9.60 -25.40
C THR A 70 -19.57 10.55 -24.84
N ALA A 71 -18.40 10.63 -25.47
CA ALA A 71 -17.31 11.53 -25.05
C ALA A 71 -17.74 13.01 -24.90
N ARG A 72 -18.68 13.48 -25.75
CA ARG A 72 -19.26 14.82 -25.66
C ARG A 72 -20.04 15.04 -24.36
N GLU A 73 -20.79 14.03 -23.92
CA GLU A 73 -21.55 14.05 -22.67
C GLU A 73 -20.63 14.05 -21.47
N TYR A 74 -19.56 13.25 -21.51
CA TYR A 74 -18.50 13.31 -20.49
C TYR A 74 -17.88 14.70 -20.39
N ASN A 75 -17.58 15.34 -21.52
CA ASN A 75 -17.05 16.70 -21.53
C ASN A 75 -18.02 17.74 -20.92
N LEU A 76 -19.32 17.60 -21.18
CA LEU A 76 -20.35 18.43 -20.54
C LEU A 76 -20.44 18.14 -19.03
N TYR A 77 -20.40 16.87 -18.65
CA TYR A 77 -20.39 16.44 -17.26
C TYR A 77 -19.18 17.00 -16.50
N TYR A 78 -17.98 16.95 -17.09
CA TYR A 78 -16.77 17.49 -16.47
C TYR A 78 -16.80 19.00 -16.27
N LYS A 79 -17.47 19.74 -17.17
CA LYS A 79 -17.68 21.18 -17.01
C LYS A 79 -18.69 21.50 -15.91
N ALA A 80 -19.74 20.68 -15.77
CA ALA A 80 -20.79 20.87 -14.79
C ALA A 80 -20.42 20.38 -13.37
N LYS A 81 -19.58 19.33 -13.27
CA LYS A 81 -19.20 18.67 -12.03
C LYS A 81 -17.68 18.58 -11.91
N ASP A 82 -17.05 19.70 -11.56
CA ASP A 82 -15.59 19.78 -11.38
C ASP A 82 -15.19 19.26 -9.98
N ILE A 83 -14.90 17.96 -9.87
CA ILE A 83 -14.44 17.33 -8.63
C ILE A 83 -12.91 17.35 -8.61
N ARG A 84 -12.32 17.95 -7.56
CA ARG A 84 -10.87 18.03 -7.38
C ARG A 84 -10.39 17.08 -6.29
N CYS A 85 -9.16 16.59 -6.44
CA CYS A 85 -8.51 15.76 -5.42
C CYS A 85 -8.39 16.53 -4.10
N LYS A 86 -8.64 15.83 -2.99
CA LYS A 86 -8.40 16.38 -1.66
C LYS A 86 -6.89 16.51 -1.44
N ASP A 87 -6.48 17.60 -0.80
CA ASP A 87 -5.09 17.82 -0.43
C ASP A 87 -4.76 16.99 0.83
N GLU A 88 -4.59 15.67 0.65
CA GLU A 88 -4.30 14.75 1.76
C GLU A 88 -2.97 15.08 2.45
N LYS A 89 -1.99 15.55 1.69
CA LYS A 89 -0.68 15.96 2.20
C LYS A 89 -0.80 17.19 3.11
N ARG A 90 -1.66 18.16 2.77
CA ARG A 90 -1.95 19.28 3.69
C ARG A 90 -2.79 18.87 4.88
N SER A 91 -3.66 17.87 4.78
CA SER A 91 -4.50 17.42 5.90
C SER A 91 -3.65 16.92 7.10
N GLN A 92 -2.55 16.20 6.81
CA GLN A 92 -1.63 15.75 7.86
C GLN A 92 -0.87 16.91 8.51
N LEU A 93 -0.50 17.94 7.74
CA LEU A 93 0.19 19.14 8.21
C LEU A 93 -0.74 20.21 8.82
N LYS A 94 -2.06 20.11 8.61
CA LYS A 94 -3.07 21.02 9.20
C LYS A 94 -3.37 20.71 10.67
N ARG A 95 -2.93 19.55 11.17
CA ARG A 95 -2.80 19.37 12.62
C ARG A 95 -1.56 20.18 13.00
N GLY A 96 -1.76 21.36 13.57
CA GLY A 96 -0.69 22.07 14.26
C GLY A 96 0.03 21.15 15.24
N PRO A 97 1.18 21.57 15.80
CA PRO A 97 1.85 20.78 16.82
C PRO A 97 0.80 20.33 17.86
N PRO A 98 0.77 19.04 18.24
CA PRO A 98 -0.21 18.54 19.18
C PRO A 98 -0.21 19.46 20.40
N LYS A 99 -1.38 19.80 20.94
CA LYS A 99 -1.45 20.62 22.15
C LYS A 99 -0.78 19.83 23.28
N LEU A 100 0.43 20.21 23.64
CA LEU A 100 1.16 19.60 24.74
C LEU A 100 0.72 20.28 26.03
N PRO A 101 0.53 19.52 27.13
CA PRO A 101 0.27 20.12 28.43
C PRO A 101 1.46 20.98 28.86
N ALA A 102 1.19 22.07 29.59
CA ALA A 102 2.21 23.04 30.00
C ALA A 102 3.34 22.41 30.85
N ASP A 103 3.06 21.29 31.52
CA ASP A 103 3.97 20.58 32.40
C ASP A 103 4.76 19.46 31.69
N MET A 104 4.72 19.41 30.35
CA MET A 104 5.43 18.38 29.59
C MET A 104 6.91 18.71 29.45
N THR A 105 7.78 18.01 30.18
CA THR A 105 9.23 18.07 29.98
C THR A 105 9.62 17.28 28.73
N PHE A 106 10.34 17.94 27.80
CA PHE A 106 10.95 17.26 26.65
C PHE A 106 12.29 16.63 27.06
N GLY A 107 12.51 15.38 26.66
CA GLY A 107 13.74 14.65 26.92
C GLY A 107 13.54 13.13 26.88
N ILE A 108 14.63 12.38 26.63
CA ILE A 108 14.62 10.93 26.71
C ILE A 108 14.66 10.56 28.20
N ARG A 109 13.54 10.08 28.75
CA ARG A 109 13.57 9.41 30.07
C ARG A 109 14.61 8.29 29.97
N ALA A 110 15.52 8.22 30.94
CA ALA A 110 16.52 7.16 30.98
C ALA A 110 15.79 5.82 30.80
N ARG A 111 16.05 5.12 29.68
CA ARG A 111 15.50 3.78 29.49
C ARG A 111 16.03 2.96 30.66
N PRO A 112 15.16 2.24 31.40
CA PRO A 112 15.67 1.24 32.32
C PRO A 112 16.59 0.33 31.51
N CYS A 113 17.80 0.10 32.01
CA CYS A 113 18.71 -0.86 31.39
C CYS A 113 17.95 -2.18 31.20
N THR A 114 18.20 -2.89 30.10
CA THR A 114 17.70 -4.27 29.91
C THR A 114 17.85 -5.00 31.25
N PRO A 115 16.77 -5.58 31.82
CA PRO A 115 16.81 -6.10 33.17
C PRO A 115 17.90 -7.15 33.24
N PHE A 116 19.05 -6.78 33.82
CA PHE A 116 20.25 -7.64 33.88
C PHE A 116 19.93 -8.98 34.53
N PHE A 117 18.95 -8.95 35.45
CA PHE A 117 18.40 -10.12 36.09
C PHE A 117 17.77 -11.14 35.12
N ASP A 118 17.09 -10.71 34.05
CA ASP A 118 16.52 -11.61 33.05
C ASP A 118 17.62 -12.36 32.27
N LEU A 119 18.83 -11.79 32.15
CA LEU A 119 20.00 -12.46 31.58
C LEU A 119 20.58 -13.50 32.54
N LEU A 120 20.73 -13.14 33.83
CA LEU A 120 21.20 -14.05 34.89
C LEU A 120 20.26 -15.25 35.08
N GLN A 121 18.95 -15.03 34.98
CA GLN A 121 17.94 -16.07 35.06
C GLN A 121 17.77 -16.86 33.76
N HIS A 122 18.52 -16.54 32.70
CA HIS A 122 18.40 -17.18 31.38
C HIS A 122 16.99 -17.14 30.77
N LYS A 123 16.17 -16.16 31.13
CA LYS A 123 14.78 -16.03 30.68
C LYS A 123 14.64 -15.99 29.15
N TYR A 124 15.61 -15.37 28.47
CA TYR A 124 15.63 -15.33 27.00
C TYR A 124 15.91 -16.70 26.37
N LYS A 125 16.69 -17.56 27.04
CA LYS A 125 16.89 -18.96 26.62
C LYS A 125 15.57 -19.71 26.75
N GLU A 126 14.85 -19.53 27.86
CA GLU A 126 13.56 -20.18 28.09
C GLU A 126 12.51 -19.77 27.05
N LEU A 127 12.40 -18.46 26.77
CA LEU A 127 11.52 -17.92 25.73
C LEU A 127 11.87 -18.49 24.35
N TRP A 128 13.16 -18.60 24.02
CA TRP A 128 13.58 -19.21 22.77
C TRP A 128 13.21 -20.69 22.70
N MET A 129 13.43 -21.45 23.78
CA MET A 129 13.06 -22.87 23.85
C MET A 129 11.54 -23.09 23.75
N GLU A 130 10.74 -22.20 24.33
CA GLU A 130 9.28 -22.22 24.21
C GLU A 130 8.83 -21.92 22.78
N HIS A 131 9.45 -20.93 22.14
CA HIS A 131 9.21 -20.61 20.74
C HIS A 131 9.55 -21.79 19.81
N GLN A 132 10.69 -22.46 20.03
CA GLN A 132 11.06 -23.66 19.26
C GLN A 132 10.06 -24.80 19.48
N ARG A 133 9.57 -24.99 20.71
CA ARG A 133 8.53 -25.98 21.02
C ARG A 133 7.23 -25.65 20.29
N SER A 134 6.78 -24.39 20.30
CA SER A 134 5.56 -23.98 19.60
C SER A 134 5.66 -24.20 18.09
N LEU A 135 6.80 -23.86 17.48
CA LEU A 135 7.04 -24.11 16.04
C LEU A 135 6.98 -25.60 15.72
N THR A 136 7.57 -26.44 16.57
CA THR A 136 7.55 -27.90 16.40
C THR A 136 6.13 -28.46 16.48
N VAL A 137 5.30 -27.95 17.41
CA VAL A 137 3.89 -28.35 17.54
C VAL A 137 3.10 -27.97 16.28
N ILE A 138 3.23 -26.72 15.81
CA ILE A 138 2.56 -26.25 14.59
C ILE A 138 2.94 -27.12 13.40
N GLN A 139 4.24 -27.38 13.19
CA GLN A 139 4.70 -28.25 12.10
C GLN A 139 4.13 -29.67 12.19
N ARG A 140 3.99 -30.24 13.39
CA ARG A 140 3.37 -31.56 13.59
C ARG A 140 1.89 -31.54 13.25
N GLU A 141 1.16 -30.51 13.63
CA GLU A 141 -0.25 -30.34 13.29
C GLU A 141 -0.47 -30.17 11.79
N GLU A 142 0.37 -29.37 11.12
CA GLU A 142 0.34 -29.22 9.67
C GLU A 142 0.62 -30.55 8.97
N LYS A 143 1.65 -31.29 9.40
CA LYS A 143 1.93 -32.64 8.88
C LYS A 143 0.75 -33.58 9.09
N LYS A 144 0.11 -33.59 10.27
CA LYS A 144 -1.09 -34.39 10.54
C LYS A 144 -2.25 -34.00 9.61
N LYS A 145 -2.49 -32.69 9.41
CA LYS A 145 -3.52 -32.21 8.48
C LYS A 145 -3.25 -32.64 7.04
N VAL A 146 -1.99 -32.62 6.60
CA VAL A 146 -1.59 -33.13 5.28
C VAL A 146 -1.83 -34.63 5.18
N ILE A 147 -1.43 -35.42 6.19
CA ILE A 147 -1.67 -36.88 6.23
C ILE A 147 -3.17 -37.20 6.23
N ILE A 148 -4.01 -36.41 6.91
CA ILE A 148 -5.46 -36.62 6.91
C ILE A 148 -6.08 -36.24 5.55
N ARG A 149 -5.59 -35.17 4.91
CA ARG A 149 -6.08 -34.71 3.59
C ARG A 149 -5.65 -35.63 2.44
N ILE A 150 -4.47 -36.20 2.54
CA ILE A 150 -4.06 -37.33 1.71
C ILE A 150 -4.77 -38.53 2.32
N GLU A 151 -6.07 -38.70 2.06
CA GLU A 151 -6.78 -39.93 2.41
C GLU A 151 -5.86 -41.09 2.00
N VAL A 152 -5.36 -41.82 2.99
CA VAL A 152 -4.50 -42.99 2.74
C VAL A 152 -5.42 -43.96 2.02
N ARG A 153 -5.39 -43.94 0.69
CA ARG A 153 -6.25 -44.78 -0.14
C ARG A 153 -5.90 -46.21 0.22
N GLU A 154 -6.79 -46.84 0.96
CA GLU A 154 -6.66 -48.24 1.32
C GLU A 154 -6.61 -49.05 0.03
N ASN A 155 -5.66 -49.98 -0.06
CA ASN A 155 -5.58 -50.86 -1.21
C ASN A 155 -6.78 -51.83 -1.17
N ARG A 156 -7.25 -52.29 -2.33
CA ARG A 156 -8.40 -53.20 -2.45
C ARG A 156 -8.28 -54.42 -1.52
N THR A 157 -7.06 -54.89 -1.26
CA THR A 157 -6.78 -56.00 -0.34
C THR A 157 -7.05 -55.68 1.13
N THR A 158 -6.69 -54.48 1.63
CA THR A 158 -6.95 -54.09 3.02
C THR A 158 -8.44 -53.86 3.25
N PHE A 159 -9.14 -53.29 2.27
CA PHE A 159 -10.59 -53.12 2.30
C PHE A 159 -11.33 -54.46 2.30
N LEU A 160 -10.93 -55.44 1.48
CA LEU A 160 -11.55 -56.78 1.47
C LEU A 160 -11.28 -57.58 2.76
N ARG A 161 -10.23 -57.22 3.51
CA ARG A 161 -9.94 -57.84 4.82
C ARG A 161 -10.86 -57.32 5.92
N THR A 162 -11.17 -56.02 5.92
CA THR A 162 -12.13 -55.42 6.87
C THR A 162 -13.58 -55.69 6.47
N HIS A 163 -13.84 -55.83 5.17
CA HIS A 163 -15.14 -56.11 4.59
C HIS A 163 -15.09 -57.36 3.71
N PRO A 164 -15.06 -58.57 4.31
CA PRO A 164 -15.13 -59.80 3.53
C PRO A 164 -16.46 -59.84 2.75
N PRO A 165 -16.44 -60.28 1.48
CA PRO A 165 -17.69 -60.45 0.73
C PRO A 165 -18.58 -61.48 1.43
N PRO A 166 -19.91 -61.33 1.35
CA PRO A 166 -20.83 -62.31 1.93
C PRO A 166 -20.53 -63.69 1.34
N ALA A 167 -20.62 -64.72 2.18
CA ALA A 167 -20.50 -66.10 1.73
C ALA A 167 -21.52 -66.33 0.63
N LYS A 168 -21.05 -66.70 -0.57
CA LYS A 168 -21.95 -67.10 -1.63
C LYS A 168 -22.65 -68.37 -1.15
N GLU A 169 -23.98 -68.37 -1.18
CA GLU A 169 -24.73 -69.60 -1.04
C GLU A 169 -24.35 -70.47 -2.24
N GLU A 170 -23.52 -71.48 -1.99
CA GLU A 170 -23.22 -72.49 -2.99
C GLU A 170 -24.51 -73.26 -3.22
N SER A 171 -25.20 -72.92 -4.31
CA SER A 171 -26.27 -73.75 -4.83
C SER A 171 -25.61 -75.04 -5.30
N PHE A 172 -25.60 -76.05 -4.44
CA PHE A 172 -25.26 -77.41 -4.84
C PHE A 172 -26.30 -77.85 -5.86
N TRP A 173 -26.01 -77.63 -7.14
CA TRP A 173 -26.83 -78.11 -8.24
C TRP A 173 -26.99 -79.62 -8.08
N HIS A 174 -28.16 -80.06 -7.64
CA HIS A 174 -28.52 -81.47 -7.69
C HIS A 174 -28.94 -81.77 -9.13
N LEU A 175 -28.26 -82.72 -9.77
CA LEU A 175 -28.68 -83.25 -11.07
C LEU A 175 -29.99 -84.04 -10.86
N PRO A 176 -31.09 -83.69 -11.55
CA PRO A 176 -32.42 -84.23 -11.25
C PRO A 176 -32.55 -85.75 -11.47
N HIS A 177 -31.62 -86.41 -12.16
CA HIS A 177 -31.62 -87.86 -12.35
C HIS A 177 -31.01 -88.66 -11.17
N LEU A 178 -30.51 -87.98 -10.14
CA LEU A 178 -29.94 -88.61 -8.92
C LEU A 178 -30.92 -88.59 -7.74
N GLU A 179 -32.14 -88.09 -7.93
CA GLU A 179 -33.21 -88.23 -6.94
C GLU A 179 -33.80 -89.64 -7.03
N LYS A 180 -33.70 -90.39 -5.92
CA LYS A 180 -34.05 -91.81 -5.84
C LYS A 180 -35.57 -91.95 -5.65
N VAL A 181 -36.23 -92.74 -6.52
CA VAL A 181 -37.65 -93.15 -6.39
C VAL A 181 -37.84 -94.11 -5.22
#